data_AF-A0A520C9N6-F1
#
_entry.id   AF-A0A520C9N6-F1
#
_cell.length_a   1.000
_cell.length_b   1.000
_cell.length_c   1.000
_cell.angle_alpha   90.00
_cell.angle_beta   90.00
_cell.angle_gamma   90.00
#
_symmetry.space_group_name_H-M   'P 1'
#
loop_
_entity.id
_entity.type
_entity.pdbx_description
1 polymer ?
#
loop_
_entity_poly.entity_id
_entity_poly.type
_entity_poly.pdbx_seq_one_letter_code
_entity_poly.pdbx_strand_id
1 'polypeptide(L)'
;MPILVIAEHDHASVKPATLNTVTAALAIGGDVHVLVAGANAAEAGAAAAQIAGVAKVIVADGASLTEGLAENVAAQVLAIASNYSHILFPSTAAGKNVAPRVAAKLDVAQISDITKVDSPDTFERPIYAGNAIATVQSSDAIKVITVRTTGFDAAASSGGSATIENADAVADSGKSSFVGREV
;
A
#
# COMPACT_ATOMS: atom_id res chain seq x y z
N MET A 1 -0.77 -14.75 8.36
CA MET A 1 -0.66 -13.39 8.93
C MET A 1 -1.10 -12.41 7.85
N PRO A 2 -1.94 -11.41 8.17
CA PRO A 2 -2.47 -10.53 7.14
C PRO A 2 -1.40 -9.58 6.59
N ILE A 3 -1.62 -9.16 5.36
CA ILE A 3 -0.78 -8.26 4.56
C ILE A 3 -1.61 -7.02 4.25
N LEU A 4 -1.05 -5.84 4.49
CA LEU A 4 -1.70 -4.57 4.18
C LEU A 4 -1.19 -4.02 2.85
N VAL A 5 -2.10 -3.76 1.92
CA VAL A 5 -1.82 -3.02 0.68
C VAL A 5 -2.39 -1.61 0.79
N ILE A 6 -1.58 -0.60 0.53
CA ILE A 6 -2.02 0.80 0.52
C ILE A 6 -2.52 1.14 -0.88
N ALA A 7 -3.83 1.37 -1.01
CA ALA A 7 -4.43 1.68 -2.29
C ALA A 7 -4.09 3.11 -2.72
N GLU A 8 -3.74 3.25 -3.99
CA GLU A 8 -3.85 4.53 -4.68
C GLU A 8 -5.20 4.63 -5.38
N HIS A 9 -5.86 5.78 -5.25
CA HIS A 9 -7.19 6.02 -5.79
C HIS A 9 -7.35 7.49 -6.21
N ASP A 10 -8.48 7.81 -6.84
CA ASP A 10 -8.94 9.17 -7.17
C ASP A 10 -10.27 9.52 -6.47
N HIS A 11 -10.48 8.90 -5.31
CA HIS A 11 -11.70 8.95 -4.46
C HIS A 11 -12.89 8.14 -5.01
N ALA A 12 -12.98 7.96 -6.33
CA ALA A 12 -14.03 7.16 -6.97
C ALA A 12 -13.55 5.74 -7.33
N SER A 13 -12.32 5.61 -7.82
CA SER A 13 -11.77 4.38 -8.38
C SER A 13 -10.38 4.06 -7.84
N VAL A 14 -10.01 2.79 -7.90
CA VAL A 14 -8.67 2.33 -7.51
C VAL A 14 -7.75 2.34 -8.74
N LYS A 15 -6.54 2.89 -8.59
CA LYS A 15 -5.56 2.96 -9.68
C LYS A 15 -5.00 1.57 -10.02
N PRO A 16 -4.63 1.30 -11.28
CA PRO A 16 -4.09 0.01 -11.71
C PRO A 16 -2.89 -0.49 -10.90
N ALA A 17 -2.02 0.44 -10.46
CA ALA A 17 -0.84 0.13 -9.65
C ALA A 17 -1.17 -0.64 -8.35
N THR A 18 -2.35 -0.40 -7.77
CA THR A 18 -2.85 -1.14 -6.60
C THR A 18 -3.11 -2.61 -6.95
N LEU A 19 -3.62 -2.90 -8.16
CA LEU A 19 -3.90 -4.28 -8.61
C LEU A 19 -2.62 -5.11 -8.73
N ASN A 20 -1.55 -4.54 -9.28
CA ASN A 20 -0.24 -5.21 -9.34
C ASN A 20 0.32 -5.47 -7.93
N THR A 21 0.08 -4.52 -7.01
CA THR A 21 0.52 -4.61 -5.62
C THR A 21 -0.25 -5.70 -4.86
N VAL A 22 -1.54 -5.87 -5.14
CA VAL A 22 -2.35 -7.00 -4.62
C VAL A 22 -1.79 -8.34 -5.11
N THR A 23 -1.42 -8.47 -6.38
CA THR A 23 -0.80 -9.71 -6.89
C THR A 23 0.51 -10.03 -6.16
N ALA A 24 1.36 -9.03 -5.92
CA ALA A 24 2.57 -9.22 -5.12
C ALA A 24 2.25 -9.63 -3.68
N ALA A 25 1.22 -9.04 -3.06
CA ALA A 25 0.75 -9.43 -1.73
C ALA A 25 0.25 -10.89 -1.69
N LEU A 26 -0.50 -11.33 -2.70
CA LEU A 26 -0.97 -12.70 -2.82
C LEU A 26 0.19 -13.70 -2.92
N ALA A 27 1.27 -13.34 -3.63
CA ALA A 27 2.47 -14.17 -3.75
C ALA A 27 3.21 -14.41 -2.42
N ILE A 28 3.01 -13.55 -1.41
CA ILE A 28 3.54 -13.74 -0.04
C ILE A 28 2.76 -14.85 0.70
N GLY A 29 1.50 -15.13 0.34
CA GLY A 29 0.74 -16.26 0.88
C GLY A 29 -0.04 -15.99 2.18
N GLY A 30 -0.51 -14.76 2.41
CA GLY A 30 -1.38 -14.39 3.54
C GLY A 30 -2.65 -13.64 3.09
N ASP A 31 -3.58 -13.41 4.02
CA ASP A 31 -4.80 -12.64 3.72
C ASP A 31 -4.45 -11.20 3.34
N VAL A 32 -4.92 -10.77 2.17
CA VAL A 32 -4.66 -9.41 1.66
C VAL A 32 -5.78 -8.48 2.14
N HIS A 33 -5.39 -7.49 2.93
CA HIS A 33 -6.24 -6.35 3.29
C HIS A 33 -5.81 -5.13 2.47
N VAL A 34 -6.77 -4.29 2.09
CA VAL A 34 -6.50 -3.04 1.37
C VAL A 34 -6.92 -1.85 2.23
N LEU A 35 -6.02 -0.89 2.47
CA LEU A 35 -6.38 0.41 3.05
C LEU A 35 -6.67 1.40 1.93
N VAL A 36 -7.87 1.99 1.97
CA VAL A 36 -8.25 3.17 1.18
C VAL A 36 -8.29 4.35 2.14
N ALA A 37 -7.35 5.28 1.99
CA ALA A 37 -7.18 6.44 2.87
C ALA A 37 -7.34 7.74 2.07
N GLY A 38 -8.46 8.43 2.25
CA GLY A 38 -8.78 9.64 1.51
C GLY A 38 -10.02 10.35 2.08
N ALA A 39 -10.61 11.25 1.30
CA ALA A 39 -11.91 11.85 1.61
C ALA A 39 -12.96 11.41 0.57
N ASN A 40 -14.20 11.21 1.00
CA ASN A 40 -15.29 10.67 0.17
C ASN A 40 -14.89 9.39 -0.56
N ALA A 41 -14.21 8.49 0.15
CA ALA A 41 -13.51 7.34 -0.39
C ALA A 41 -14.37 6.06 -0.45
N ALA A 42 -15.68 6.17 -0.17
CA ALA A 42 -16.60 5.03 -0.16
C ALA A 42 -16.64 4.29 -1.51
N GLU A 43 -16.65 5.02 -2.63
CA GLU A 43 -16.64 4.43 -3.97
C GLU A 43 -15.32 3.72 -4.27
N ALA A 44 -14.18 4.35 -3.95
CA ALA A 44 -12.87 3.69 -4.03
C ALA A 44 -12.79 2.44 -3.13
N GLY A 45 -13.40 2.47 -1.94
CA GLY A 45 -13.55 1.32 -1.05
C GLY A 45 -14.36 0.18 -1.68
N ALA A 46 -15.50 0.51 -2.29
CA ALA A 46 -16.31 -0.46 -3.03
C ALA A 46 -15.56 -1.07 -4.22
N ALA A 47 -14.82 -0.24 -4.98
CA ALA A 47 -13.98 -0.70 -6.08
C ALA A 47 -12.85 -1.63 -5.58
N ALA A 48 -12.20 -1.28 -4.46
CA ALA A 48 -11.19 -2.13 -3.85
C ALA A 48 -11.74 -3.49 -3.42
N ALA A 49 -13.00 -3.53 -2.97
CA ALA A 49 -13.63 -4.77 -2.49
C ALA A 49 -13.93 -5.77 -3.62
N GLN A 50 -13.99 -5.28 -4.85
CA GLN A 50 -14.17 -6.09 -6.06
C GLN A 50 -12.87 -6.72 -6.56
N ILE A 51 -11.70 -6.33 -6.04
CA ILE A 51 -10.41 -6.88 -6.47
C ILE A 51 -10.32 -8.34 -6.04
N ALA A 52 -10.09 -9.23 -7.00
CA ALA A 52 -9.93 -10.65 -6.73
C ALA A 52 -8.74 -10.92 -5.78
N GLY A 53 -8.96 -11.74 -4.76
CA GLY A 53 -7.95 -12.09 -3.75
C GLY A 53 -7.86 -11.13 -2.56
N VAL A 54 -8.54 -9.98 -2.58
CA VAL A 54 -8.67 -9.11 -1.41
C VAL A 54 -9.69 -9.72 -0.44
N ALA A 55 -9.28 -9.92 0.82
CA ALA A 55 -10.15 -10.46 1.87
C ALA A 55 -10.92 -9.36 2.62
N LYS A 56 -10.30 -8.20 2.78
CA LYS A 56 -10.87 -7.07 3.52
C LYS A 56 -10.43 -5.73 2.93
N VAL A 57 -11.32 -4.76 2.92
CA VAL A 57 -11.04 -3.36 2.64
C VAL A 57 -11.30 -2.55 3.91
N ILE A 58 -10.36 -1.68 4.24
CA ILE A 58 -10.46 -0.73 5.34
C ILE A 58 -10.54 0.66 4.73
N VAL A 59 -11.62 1.37 5.00
CA VAL A 59 -11.83 2.73 4.52
C VAL A 59 -11.59 3.70 5.66
N ALA A 60 -10.57 4.53 5.53
CA ALA A 60 -10.34 5.68 6.39
C ALA A 60 -10.75 6.94 5.62
N ASP A 61 -11.96 7.42 5.90
CA ASP A 61 -12.55 8.58 5.22
C ASP A 61 -12.44 9.83 6.10
N GLY A 62 -11.65 10.81 5.66
CA GLY A 62 -11.49 12.07 6.37
C GLY A 62 -10.79 13.15 5.56
N ALA A 63 -11.16 14.41 5.81
CA ALA A 63 -10.64 15.57 5.09
C ALA A 63 -9.11 15.73 5.19
N SER A 64 -8.49 15.25 6.26
CA SER A 64 -7.04 15.21 6.46
C SER A 64 -6.30 14.34 5.44
N LEU A 65 -7.00 13.41 4.80
CA LEU A 65 -6.45 12.46 3.84
C LEU A 65 -6.73 12.83 2.38
N THR A 66 -7.54 13.88 2.13
CA THR A 66 -7.97 14.32 0.78
C THR A 66 -6.82 14.37 -0.23
N GLU A 67 -5.74 15.06 0.12
CA GLU A 67 -4.65 15.36 -0.82
C GLU A 67 -3.53 14.31 -0.81
N GLY A 68 -3.66 13.27 0.01
CA GLY A 68 -2.65 12.23 0.14
C GLY A 68 -1.30 12.72 0.68
N LEU A 69 -1.30 13.74 1.56
CA LEU A 69 -0.08 14.27 2.17
C LEU A 69 0.63 13.17 2.98
N ALA A 70 1.94 13.05 2.79
CA ALA A 70 2.71 11.92 3.31
C ALA A 70 2.68 11.85 4.84
N GLU A 71 2.60 12.98 5.53
CA GLU A 71 2.46 13.03 6.98
C GLU A 71 1.20 12.32 7.47
N ASN A 72 0.06 12.61 6.84
CA ASN A 72 -1.26 12.14 7.25
C ASN A 72 -1.49 10.70 6.78
N VAL A 73 -1.12 10.37 5.53
CA VAL A 73 -1.23 8.99 5.04
C VAL A 73 -0.33 8.05 5.84
N ALA A 74 0.93 8.43 6.13
CA ALA A 74 1.80 7.59 6.96
C ALA A 74 1.23 7.42 8.38
N ALA A 75 0.66 8.47 8.98
CA ALA A 75 0.01 8.36 10.28
C ALA A 75 -1.18 7.39 10.25
N GLN A 76 -2.00 7.43 9.18
CA GLN A 76 -3.11 6.49 9.01
C GLN A 76 -2.63 5.03 8.88
N VAL A 77 -1.57 4.79 8.11
CA VAL A 77 -0.98 3.45 7.98
C VAL A 77 -0.47 2.96 9.34
N LEU A 78 0.26 3.81 10.07
CA LEU A 78 0.82 3.48 11.38
C LEU A 78 -0.25 3.17 12.43
N ALA A 79 -1.43 3.80 12.34
CA ALA A 79 -2.54 3.55 13.26
C ALA A 79 -3.04 2.10 13.26
N ILE A 80 -2.83 1.36 12.16
CA ILE A 80 -3.24 -0.05 12.03
C ILE A 80 -2.07 -1.01 11.77
N ALA A 81 -0.84 -0.50 11.63
CA ALA A 81 0.34 -1.26 11.19
C ALA A 81 0.65 -2.49 12.07
N SER A 82 0.44 -2.40 13.38
CA SER A 82 0.74 -3.49 14.34
C SER A 82 -0.08 -4.76 14.10
N ASN A 83 -1.16 -4.67 13.32
CA ASN A 83 -2.00 -5.82 12.97
C ASN A 83 -1.44 -6.62 11.79
N TYR A 84 -0.36 -6.14 11.15
CA TYR A 84 0.14 -6.66 9.89
C TYR A 84 1.60 -7.05 9.96
N SER A 85 1.94 -8.10 9.21
CA SER A 85 3.33 -8.56 9.04
C SER A 85 4.02 -7.92 7.83
N HIS A 86 3.22 -7.37 6.90
CA HIS A 86 3.68 -6.80 5.65
C HIS A 86 2.83 -5.57 5.33
N ILE A 87 3.48 -4.51 4.85
CA ILE A 87 2.84 -3.28 4.39
C ILE A 87 3.41 -2.94 3.01
N LEU A 88 2.59 -3.08 1.99
CA LEU A 88 2.96 -2.93 0.59
C LEU A 88 2.37 -1.65 0.02
N PHE A 89 3.20 -0.94 -0.73
CA PHE A 89 2.85 0.26 -1.48
C PHE A 89 3.14 0.03 -2.97
N PRO A 90 2.33 0.54 -3.90
CA PRO A 90 2.75 0.63 -5.28
C PRO A 90 3.96 1.55 -5.40
N SER A 91 4.96 1.20 -6.21
CA SER A 91 6.20 2.00 -6.33
C SER A 91 6.06 3.21 -7.26
N THR A 92 5.00 4.00 -7.06
CA THR A 92 4.75 5.28 -7.76
C THR A 92 5.37 6.44 -6.98
N ALA A 93 5.16 7.68 -7.45
CA ALA A 93 5.51 8.88 -6.69
C ALA A 93 4.84 8.92 -5.29
N ALA A 94 3.58 8.50 -5.17
CA ALA A 94 2.86 8.50 -3.90
C ALA A 94 3.42 7.45 -2.94
N GLY A 95 3.55 6.19 -3.38
CA GLY A 95 4.12 5.13 -2.54
C GLY A 95 5.57 5.39 -2.15
N LYS A 96 6.41 5.93 -3.04
CA LYS A 96 7.80 6.33 -2.73
C LYS A 96 7.88 7.50 -1.75
N ASN A 97 6.85 8.33 -1.66
CA ASN A 97 6.77 9.42 -0.69
C ASN A 97 6.37 8.92 0.72
N VAL A 98 5.44 7.96 0.80
CA VAL A 98 4.88 7.49 2.08
C VAL A 98 5.65 6.32 2.69
N ALA A 99 6.02 5.30 1.90
CA ALA A 99 6.56 4.04 2.40
C ALA A 99 7.83 4.20 3.25
N PRO A 100 8.85 5.00 2.86
CA PRO A 100 10.05 5.19 3.66
C PRO A 100 9.75 5.84 5.01
N ARG A 101 8.74 6.73 5.07
CA ARG A 101 8.32 7.37 6.31
C ARG A 101 7.67 6.38 7.26
N VAL A 102 6.83 5.48 6.76
CA VAL A 102 6.22 4.40 7.55
C VAL A 102 7.30 3.46 8.09
N ALA A 103 8.23 3.01 7.24
CA ALA A 103 9.33 2.15 7.65
C ALA A 103 10.20 2.77 8.75
N ALA A 104 10.60 4.04 8.56
CA ALA A 104 11.38 4.77 9.56
C ALA A 104 10.64 4.94 10.90
N LYS A 105 9.31 5.05 10.90
CA LYS A 105 8.51 5.15 12.13
C LYS A 105 8.29 3.82 12.83
N LEU A 106 8.38 2.71 12.11
CA LEU A 106 8.35 1.36 12.65
C LEU A 106 9.74 0.83 13.04
N ASP A 107 10.80 1.60 12.77
CA ASP A 107 12.20 1.21 12.97
C ASP A 107 12.56 -0.08 12.20
N VAL A 108 12.16 -0.14 10.92
CA VAL A 108 12.44 -1.26 10.01
C VAL A 108 13.03 -0.79 8.68
N ALA A 109 13.72 -1.68 7.97
CA ALA A 109 14.21 -1.38 6.64
C ALA A 109 13.07 -1.42 5.61
N GLN A 110 13.08 -0.48 4.66
CA GLN A 110 12.17 -0.49 3.52
C GLN A 110 12.79 -1.25 2.35
N ILE A 111 12.04 -2.19 1.76
CA ILE A 111 12.46 -2.96 0.58
C ILE A 111 11.83 -2.33 -0.66
N SER A 112 12.63 -1.57 -1.41
CA SER A 112 12.16 -0.81 -2.57
C SER A 112 12.07 -1.64 -3.85
N ASP A 113 11.04 -1.37 -4.64
CA ASP A 113 10.93 -1.79 -6.05
C ASP A 113 11.04 -3.31 -6.25
N ILE A 114 10.39 -4.13 -5.41
CA ILE A 114 10.42 -5.58 -5.60
C ILE A 114 9.79 -5.97 -6.94
N THR A 115 10.36 -6.98 -7.56
CA THR A 115 9.89 -7.58 -8.82
C THR A 115 9.47 -9.03 -8.67
N LYS A 116 9.79 -9.66 -7.54
CA LYS A 116 9.43 -11.05 -7.25
C LYS A 116 9.41 -11.29 -5.75
N VAL A 117 8.56 -12.22 -5.33
CA VAL A 117 8.50 -12.78 -3.98
C VAL A 117 8.97 -14.23 -4.08
N ASP A 118 10.07 -14.58 -3.39
CA ASP A 118 10.57 -15.96 -3.31
C ASP A 118 10.00 -16.69 -2.08
N SER A 119 9.91 -15.97 -0.96
CA SER A 119 9.30 -16.42 0.29
C SER A 119 8.68 -15.22 1.02
N PRO A 120 7.91 -15.42 2.10
CA PRO A 120 7.32 -14.30 2.84
C PRO A 120 8.33 -13.26 3.34
N ASP A 121 9.59 -13.61 3.51
CA ASP A 121 10.65 -12.71 3.99
C ASP A 121 11.76 -12.46 2.96
N THR A 122 11.67 -13.00 1.74
CA THR A 122 12.72 -12.94 0.71
C THR A 122 12.16 -12.46 -0.63
N PHE A 123 12.78 -11.42 -1.19
CA PHE A 123 12.31 -10.71 -2.37
C PHE A 123 13.44 -10.43 -3.35
N GLU A 124 13.14 -10.39 -4.65
CA GLU A 124 14.07 -9.91 -5.66
C GLU A 124 13.78 -8.46 -6.03
N ARG A 125 14.83 -7.67 -6.22
CA ARG A 125 14.74 -6.29 -6.70
C ARG A 125 15.89 -5.91 -7.63
N PRO A 126 15.63 -5.11 -8.67
CA PRO A 126 16.69 -4.57 -9.52
C PRO A 126 17.50 -3.50 -8.78
N ILE A 127 18.81 -3.51 -9.00
CA ILE A 127 19.76 -2.49 -8.55
C ILE A 127 20.64 -2.05 -9.74
N TYR A 128 21.41 -0.97 -9.57
CA TYR A 128 22.28 -0.42 -10.64
C TYR A 128 21.55 -0.23 -11.98
N ALA A 129 20.41 0.49 -11.94
CA ALA A 129 19.56 0.72 -13.10
C ALA A 129 19.04 -0.56 -13.80
N GLY A 130 18.92 -1.67 -13.06
CA GLY A 130 18.41 -2.94 -13.57
C GLY A 130 19.48 -3.90 -14.09
N ASN A 131 20.77 -3.53 -14.00
CA ASN A 131 21.87 -4.38 -14.47
C ASN A 131 22.15 -5.58 -13.57
N ALA A 132 21.67 -5.55 -12.32
CA ALA A 132 21.75 -6.69 -11.41
C ALA A 132 20.44 -6.85 -10.65
N ILE A 133 20.09 -8.10 -10.35
CA ILE A 133 18.96 -8.46 -9.51
C ILE A 133 19.52 -8.92 -8.15
N ALA A 134 19.09 -8.25 -7.08
CA ALA A 134 19.45 -8.60 -5.73
C ALA A 134 18.31 -9.37 -5.06
N THR A 135 18.63 -10.54 -4.52
CA THR A 135 17.75 -11.27 -3.59
C THR A 135 18.01 -10.76 -2.18
N VAL A 136 16.98 -10.23 -1.53
CA VAL A 136 17.06 -9.60 -0.20
C VAL A 136 16.12 -10.32 0.75
N GLN A 137 16.67 -10.86 1.84
CA GLN A 137 15.91 -11.41 2.95
C GLN A 137 15.85 -10.38 4.09
N SER A 138 14.67 -10.15 4.66
CA SER A 138 14.49 -9.24 5.80
C SER A 138 14.15 -10.00 7.08
N SER A 139 14.92 -9.74 8.13
CA SER A 139 14.68 -10.22 9.49
C SER A 139 13.71 -9.34 10.29
N ASP A 140 13.25 -8.21 9.73
CA ASP A 140 12.37 -7.28 10.45
C ASP A 140 11.00 -7.91 10.71
N ALA A 141 10.37 -7.55 11.83
CA ALA A 141 9.06 -8.08 12.20
C ALA A 141 7.95 -7.67 11.20
N ILE A 142 8.03 -6.44 10.68
CA ILE A 142 7.13 -5.90 9.67
C ILE A 142 7.94 -5.57 8.43
N LYS A 143 7.58 -6.14 7.27
CA LYS A 143 8.21 -5.82 5.99
C LYS A 143 7.47 -4.66 5.34
N VAL A 144 8.12 -3.51 5.24
CA VAL A 144 7.60 -2.36 4.46
C VAL A 144 8.20 -2.41 3.06
N ILE A 145 7.35 -2.52 2.04
CA ILE A 145 7.77 -2.87 0.68
C ILE A 145 7.15 -1.90 -0.32
N THR A 146 7.90 -1.48 -1.34
CA THR A 146 7.29 -0.93 -2.56
C THR A 146 7.36 -1.93 -3.70
N VAL A 147 6.29 -2.06 -4.47
CA VAL A 147 6.13 -3.05 -5.54
C VAL A 147 6.31 -2.39 -6.90
N ARG A 148 7.23 -2.90 -7.72
CA ARG A 148 7.35 -2.47 -9.11
C ARG A 148 6.15 -2.99 -9.89
N THR A 149 5.31 -2.08 -10.38
CA THR A 149 4.03 -2.44 -11.03
C THR A 149 4.19 -3.31 -12.28
N THR A 150 5.31 -3.22 -12.99
CA THR A 150 5.61 -4.07 -14.15
C THR A 150 6.20 -5.43 -13.79
N GLY A 151 6.49 -5.70 -12.52
CA GLY A 151 7.02 -6.98 -12.05
C GLY A 151 5.94 -8.03 -11.75
N PHE A 152 4.68 -7.61 -11.66
CA PHE A 152 3.55 -8.47 -11.30
C PHE A 152 2.37 -8.14 -12.20
N ASP A 153 1.64 -9.16 -12.65
CA ASP A 153 0.39 -8.97 -13.37
C ASP A 153 -0.64 -8.26 -12.49
N ALA A 154 -1.54 -7.48 -13.09
CA ALA A 154 -2.62 -6.86 -12.35
C ALA A 154 -3.64 -7.91 -11.89
N ALA A 155 -4.00 -7.88 -10.61
CA ALA A 155 -5.14 -8.65 -10.11
C ALA A 155 -6.42 -8.25 -10.87
N ALA A 156 -7.36 -9.19 -11.03
CA ALA A 156 -8.65 -8.86 -11.62
C ALA A 156 -9.37 -7.81 -10.76
N SER A 157 -9.81 -6.71 -11.40
CA SER A 157 -10.50 -5.61 -10.71
C SER A 157 -11.96 -5.93 -10.36
N SER A 158 -12.42 -7.14 -10.68
CA SER A 158 -13.76 -7.63 -10.38
C SER A 158 -13.72 -9.11 -10.02
N GLY A 159 -14.82 -9.60 -9.41
CA GLY A 159 -14.95 -10.98 -8.96
C GLY A 159 -14.49 -11.23 -7.52
N GLY A 160 -13.94 -10.20 -6.84
CA GLY A 160 -13.75 -10.18 -5.39
C GLY A 160 -15.04 -9.86 -4.63
N SER A 161 -15.03 -10.17 -3.34
CA SER A 161 -16.15 -9.95 -2.42
C SER A 161 -15.67 -9.58 -1.01
N ALA A 162 -14.61 -8.78 -0.94
CA ALA A 162 -13.98 -8.41 0.31
C ALA A 162 -14.96 -7.72 1.26
N THR A 163 -14.83 -8.02 2.56
CA THR A 163 -15.57 -7.28 3.59
C THR A 163 -15.07 -5.84 3.69
N ILE A 164 -15.96 -4.86 3.82
CA ILE A 164 -15.60 -3.45 3.99
C ILE A 164 -15.78 -3.07 5.46
N GLU A 165 -14.73 -2.55 6.07
CA GLU A 165 -14.72 -1.99 7.42
C GLU A 165 -14.32 -0.51 7.35
N ASN A 166 -14.94 0.32 8.20
CA ASN A 166 -14.54 1.71 8.35
C ASN A 166 -13.55 1.84 9.51
N ALA A 167 -12.52 2.65 9.32
CA ALA A 167 -11.61 3.07 10.38
C ALA A 167 -11.71 4.58 10.57
N ASP A 168 -11.49 5.04 11.80
CA ASP A 168 -11.39 6.47 12.07
C ASP A 168 -10.21 7.06 11.29
N ALA A 169 -10.48 8.14 10.57
CA ALA A 169 -9.44 8.90 9.89
C ALA A 169 -8.60 9.66 10.93
N VAL A 170 -7.28 9.56 10.80
CA VAL A 170 -6.35 10.33 11.63
C VAL A 170 -6.57 11.83 11.43
N ALA A 171 -6.39 12.60 12.50
CA ALA A 171 -6.41 14.06 12.41
C ALA A 171 -5.28 14.58 11.51
N ASP A 172 -5.48 15.77 10.95
CA ASP A 172 -4.41 16.45 10.21
C ASP A 172 -3.21 16.70 11.13
N SER A 173 -2.02 16.34 10.65
CA SER A 173 -0.78 16.56 11.38
C SER A 173 -0.42 18.04 11.53
N GLY A 174 -0.96 18.92 10.66
CA GLY A 174 -0.70 20.35 10.67
C GLY A 174 0.76 20.72 10.35
N LYS A 175 1.56 19.76 9.85
CA LYS A 175 2.98 19.96 9.52
C LYS A 175 3.21 20.51 8.12
N SER A 176 2.26 20.25 7.22
CA SER A 176 2.26 20.66 5.84
C SER A 176 0.83 20.98 5.43
N SER A 177 0.68 21.80 4.40
CA SER A 177 -0.62 22.15 3.82
C SER A 177 -0.54 22.04 2.31
N PHE A 178 -1.57 21.49 1.69
CA PHE A 178 -1.68 21.51 0.24
C PHE A 178 -1.97 22.93 -0.25
N VAL A 179 -1.17 23.42 -1.21
CA VAL A 179 -1.35 24.74 -1.83
C VAL A 179 -1.91 24.62 -3.24
N GLY A 180 -1.49 23.61 -4.00
CA GLY A 180 -1.92 23.37 -5.37
C GLY A 180 -1.08 22.29 -6.06
N ARG A 181 -1.55 21.85 -7.24
CA ARG A 181 -0.85 20.89 -8.11
C ARG A 181 -1.04 21.33 -9.56
N GLU A 182 0.06 21.48 -10.29
CA GLU A 182 0.03 21.59 -11.74
C GLU A 182 0.05 20.17 -12.33
N VAL A 183 -0.90 19.88 -13.22
CA VAL A 183 -1.07 18.57 -13.87
C VAL A 183 -0.93 18.74 -15.37
#